data_AF-A0A1I2V7E3-F1
#
_entry.id   AF-A0A1I2V7E3-F1
#
_cell.length_a   1.000
_cell.length_b   1.000
_cell.length_c   1.000
_cell.angle_alpha   90.00
_cell.angle_beta   90.00
_cell.angle_gamma   90.00
#
_symmetry.space_group_name_H-M   'P 1'
#
loop_
_entity.id
_entity.type
_entity.pdbx_description
1 polymer ?
#
loop_
_entity_poly.entity_id
_entity_poly.type
_entity_poly.pdbx_seq_one_letter_code
_entity_poly.pdbx_strand_id
1 'polypeptide(L)'
;MRLRTTFLATVLAIPLLAGAGIAATTTGLDPAATWTPATEEPAAAPALIHPADLVDARRAAGEAGTQAGFLSSAATELEHGTGELKSGAEQLHTGITQARDGSQQLRQGLVELQAGTGQLGKGATEIADGVGEAVDQIVGLEAIRGQLLEAIDRVDKELKDSRDPKSKAMREELGGFKSQVETIQLDATVTEQLTKLKEGSRELANQLNVPGYAYHDGIYSATTGSQQLASGLEELSGGATQAQEGVNQLDEGAKKIHQMAEQNKEKVASIQRALPAVPVPPQAAEQQTTPEKTSMLAPLHAMLLAAIVLIGGALAGWAFGSYRLWRASRVIAAVLLGSLVLAILSGTLMVILAGSLTPAAIALGAGSLFLGAFASTAVATWLRRVLGVVPSGLLLGVGSLVQVGFIGWVWKSVSTSPIESTWQIISHLMPLHYNTAALVSATNDGSRPALWLGMGVLALLGLGACGLLADSHRVATVGKHTQQGGPMYPEVHPEG
;
A
#
# COMPACT_ATOMS: atom_id res chain seq x y z
N MET A 1 -9.89 -2.72 -19.68
CA MET A 1 -9.64 -2.09 -18.36
C MET A 1 -9.19 -0.63 -18.48
N ARG A 2 -8.17 -0.30 -19.30
CA ARG A 2 -7.66 1.07 -19.51
C ARG A 2 -8.71 2.10 -19.97
N LEU A 3 -9.63 1.73 -20.87
CA LEU A 3 -10.69 2.62 -21.37
C LEU A 3 -11.71 3.05 -20.30
N ARG A 4 -11.94 2.17 -19.30
CA ARG A 4 -12.89 2.42 -18.20
C ARG A 4 -12.25 3.32 -17.14
N THR A 5 -10.97 3.13 -16.84
CA THR A 5 -10.23 4.01 -15.91
C THR A 5 -10.07 5.42 -16.47
N THR A 6 -9.82 5.57 -17.77
CA THR A 6 -9.80 6.90 -18.42
C THR A 6 -11.17 7.56 -18.42
N PHE A 7 -12.25 6.81 -18.70
CA PHE A 7 -13.62 7.31 -18.64
C PHE A 7 -14.02 7.77 -17.22
N LEU A 8 -13.67 6.98 -16.20
CA LEU A 8 -13.96 7.33 -14.79
C LEU A 8 -13.15 8.55 -14.32
N ALA A 9 -11.89 8.69 -14.77
CA ALA A 9 -11.08 9.87 -14.48
C ALA A 9 -11.63 11.15 -15.15
N THR A 10 -12.14 11.05 -16.38
CA THR A 10 -12.81 12.18 -17.04
C THR A 10 -14.07 12.63 -16.31
N VAL A 11 -14.85 11.71 -15.74
CA VAL A 11 -16.05 12.05 -14.95
C VAL A 11 -15.69 12.88 -13.71
N LEU A 12 -14.57 12.56 -13.06
CA LEU A 12 -14.09 13.28 -11.87
C LEU A 12 -13.54 14.68 -12.19
N ALA A 13 -13.14 14.93 -13.43
CA ALA A 13 -12.64 16.23 -13.89
C ALA A 13 -13.76 17.21 -14.26
N ILE A 14 -14.98 16.73 -14.53
CA ILE A 14 -16.13 17.55 -14.96
C ILE A 14 -16.46 18.67 -13.96
N PRO A 15 -16.52 18.45 -12.63
CA PRO A 15 -16.80 19.51 -11.68
C PRO A 15 -15.76 20.64 -11.70
N LEU A 16 -14.48 20.30 -11.89
CA LEU A 16 -13.38 21.27 -11.97
C LEU A 16 -13.43 22.05 -13.28
N LEU A 17 -13.67 21.37 -14.41
CA LEU A 17 -13.80 22.01 -15.72
C LEU A 17 -15.04 22.91 -15.79
N ALA A 18 -16.17 22.46 -15.25
CA ALA A 18 -17.39 23.25 -15.17
C ALA A 18 -17.20 24.45 -14.23
N GLY A 19 -16.56 24.25 -13.07
CA GLY A 19 -16.21 25.32 -12.15
C GLY A 19 -15.31 26.37 -12.80
N ALA A 20 -14.30 25.95 -13.56
CA ALA A 20 -13.39 26.85 -14.28
C ALA A 20 -14.12 27.61 -15.40
N GLY A 21 -15.03 26.96 -16.12
CA GLY A 21 -15.86 27.60 -17.15
C GLY A 21 -16.84 28.63 -16.58
N ILE A 22 -17.49 28.33 -15.45
CA ILE A 22 -18.38 29.28 -14.77
C ILE A 22 -17.56 30.47 -14.25
N ALA A 23 -16.42 30.21 -13.60
CA ALA A 23 -15.51 31.24 -13.11
C ALA A 23 -15.00 32.20 -14.20
N ALA A 24 -14.87 31.71 -15.44
CA ALA A 24 -14.46 32.52 -16.59
C ALA A 24 -15.58 33.37 -17.21
N THR A 25 -16.86 33.03 -16.98
CA THR A 25 -18.02 33.69 -17.61
C THR A 25 -18.74 34.67 -16.69
N THR A 26 -18.76 34.40 -15.38
CA THR A 26 -19.26 35.34 -14.36
C THR A 26 -18.12 36.29 -13.99
N THR A 27 -17.96 37.42 -14.71
CA THR A 27 -17.00 38.52 -14.46
C THR A 27 -15.94 38.20 -13.39
N GLY A 28 -14.88 37.50 -13.82
CA GLY A 28 -13.66 37.15 -13.07
C GLY A 28 -13.81 36.97 -11.56
N LEU A 29 -13.77 35.72 -11.08
CA LEU A 29 -13.40 35.42 -9.70
C LEU A 29 -11.95 35.86 -9.45
N ASP A 30 -11.74 37.17 -9.37
CA ASP A 30 -10.47 37.75 -8.93
C ASP A 30 -10.31 37.36 -7.45
N PRO A 31 -9.24 36.66 -7.07
CA PRO A 31 -8.98 36.35 -5.67
C PRO A 31 -9.08 37.61 -4.80
N ALA A 32 -8.73 38.79 -5.32
CA ALA A 32 -8.90 40.06 -4.62
C ALA A 32 -10.34 40.33 -4.15
N ALA A 33 -11.34 40.03 -4.98
CA ALA A 33 -12.76 40.22 -4.66
C ALA A 33 -13.28 39.26 -3.57
N THR A 34 -12.49 38.27 -3.15
CA THR A 34 -12.87 37.34 -2.08
C THR A 34 -12.52 37.84 -0.69
N TRP A 35 -11.59 38.79 -0.55
CA TRP A 35 -11.14 39.31 0.74
C TRP A 35 -11.42 40.80 0.98
N THR A 36 -11.85 41.55 -0.04
CA THR A 36 -12.30 42.93 0.12
C THR A 36 -13.81 42.93 0.39
N PRO A 37 -14.31 43.60 1.45
CA PRO A 37 -15.74 43.75 1.70
C PRO A 37 -16.39 44.48 0.52
N ALA A 38 -17.62 44.11 0.16
CA ALA A 38 -18.34 44.70 -0.98
C ALA A 38 -18.63 46.22 -0.84
N THR A 39 -18.29 46.84 0.29
CA THR A 39 -18.62 48.21 0.67
C THR A 39 -17.45 49.19 0.72
N GLU A 40 -16.21 48.77 0.43
CA GLU A 40 -15.04 49.68 0.47
C GLU A 40 -14.75 50.36 -0.88
N GLU A 41 -14.97 51.69 -0.93
CA GLU A 41 -14.39 52.58 -1.95
C GLU A 41 -12.88 52.79 -1.69
N PRO A 42 -12.07 53.11 -2.73
CA PRO A 42 -10.62 53.22 -2.59
C PRO A 42 -10.25 54.37 -1.67
N ALA A 43 -9.70 54.06 -0.49
CA ALA A 43 -9.26 55.05 0.48
C ALA A 43 -8.14 55.94 -0.10
N ALA A 44 -8.37 57.24 -0.04
CA ALA A 44 -7.39 58.29 -0.34
C ALA A 44 -6.20 58.27 0.65
N ALA A 45 -5.15 59.02 0.29
CA ALA A 45 -3.83 59.21 0.94
C ALA A 45 -3.79 59.05 2.48
N PRO A 46 -2.67 58.53 3.04
CA PRO A 46 -2.60 58.04 4.42
C PRO A 46 -2.96 59.12 5.44
N ALA A 47 -4.05 58.90 6.17
CA ALA A 47 -4.42 59.68 7.33
C ALA A 47 -3.44 59.42 8.50
N LEU A 48 -3.39 60.39 9.42
CA LEU A 48 -2.62 60.33 10.67
C LEU A 48 -2.91 59.02 11.43
N ILE A 49 -1.86 58.23 11.71
CA ILE A 49 -1.98 56.97 12.46
C ILE A 49 -2.65 57.27 13.81
N HIS A 50 -3.83 56.71 14.06
CA HIS A 50 -4.51 56.90 15.33
C HIS A 50 -3.83 56.05 16.43
N PRO A 51 -3.71 56.55 17.67
CA PRO A 51 -3.08 55.81 18.77
C PRO A 51 -3.73 54.43 19.06
N ALA A 52 -5.02 54.28 18.75
CA ALA A 52 -5.75 53.02 18.87
C ALA A 52 -5.22 51.94 17.89
N ASP A 53 -4.90 52.35 16.65
CA ASP A 53 -4.38 51.44 15.61
C ASP A 53 -3.01 50.86 16.00
N LEU A 54 -2.19 51.62 16.75
CA LEU A 54 -0.90 51.16 17.27
C LEU A 54 -1.06 50.13 18.40
N VAL A 55 -2.10 50.26 19.23
CA VAL A 55 -2.42 49.29 20.29
C VAL A 55 -2.91 47.97 19.67
N ASP A 56 -3.75 48.06 18.66
CA ASP A 56 -4.27 46.88 17.95
C ASP A 56 -3.16 46.19 17.13
N ALA A 57 -2.30 46.96 16.46
CA ALA A 57 -1.13 46.42 15.77
C ALA A 57 -0.15 45.72 16.73
N ARG A 58 0.05 46.24 17.94
CA ARG A 58 0.88 45.59 18.97
C ARG A 58 0.24 44.31 19.50
N ARG A 59 -1.08 44.29 19.70
CA ARG A 59 -1.81 43.08 20.10
C ARG A 59 -1.71 42.00 19.03
N ALA A 60 -2.00 42.36 17.77
CA ALA A 60 -1.90 41.45 16.63
C ALA A 60 -0.47 40.93 16.42
N ALA A 61 0.55 41.79 16.56
CA ALA A 61 1.94 41.35 16.51
C ALA A 61 2.27 40.40 17.67
N GLY A 62 1.73 40.65 18.87
CA GLY A 62 1.81 39.76 20.04
C GLY A 62 1.25 38.37 19.77
N GLU A 63 0.03 38.30 19.24
CA GLU A 63 -0.66 37.07 18.85
C GLU A 63 0.05 36.33 17.72
N ALA A 64 0.53 37.05 16.70
CA ALA A 64 1.35 36.47 15.64
C ALA A 64 2.65 35.86 16.21
N GLY A 65 3.21 36.46 17.26
CA GLY A 65 4.43 35.97 17.89
C GLY A 65 4.20 34.66 18.64
N THR A 66 3.08 34.54 19.36
CA THR A 66 2.71 33.28 20.02
C THR A 66 2.41 32.20 18.99
N GLN A 67 1.68 32.52 17.92
CA GLN A 67 1.38 31.59 16.81
C GLN A 67 2.65 31.13 16.08
N ALA A 68 3.59 32.04 15.79
CA ALA A 68 4.86 31.69 15.19
C ALA A 68 5.73 30.82 16.12
N GLY A 69 5.64 31.03 17.44
CA GLY A 69 6.21 30.15 18.45
C GLY A 69 5.65 28.73 18.37
N PHE A 70 4.32 28.58 18.36
CA PHE A 70 3.66 27.27 18.21
C PHE A 70 4.00 26.59 16.89
N LEU A 71 4.02 27.34 15.78
CA LEU A 71 4.38 26.81 14.47
C LEU A 71 5.81 26.27 14.48
N SER A 72 6.75 26.98 15.10
CA SER A 72 8.11 26.51 15.20
C SER A 72 8.22 25.23 16.04
N SER A 73 7.58 25.19 17.21
CA SER A 73 7.55 23.98 18.05
C SER A 73 6.95 22.78 17.31
N ALA A 74 5.84 22.97 16.59
CA ALA A 74 5.23 21.92 15.79
C ALA A 74 6.14 21.47 14.63
N ALA A 75 6.88 22.40 14.02
CA ALA A 75 7.83 22.06 12.97
C ALA A 75 9.05 21.30 13.50
N THR A 76 9.53 21.61 14.71
CA THR A 76 10.56 20.83 15.41
C THR A 76 10.07 19.42 15.71
N GLU A 77 8.84 19.25 16.19
CA GLU A 77 8.25 17.94 16.46
C GLU A 77 8.08 17.12 15.17
N LEU A 78 7.66 17.77 14.07
CA LEU A 78 7.59 17.15 12.76
C LEU A 78 8.96 16.68 12.28
N GLU A 79 9.99 17.53 12.36
CA GLU A 79 11.37 17.18 11.98
C GLU A 79 11.89 15.98 12.81
N HIS A 80 11.64 15.98 14.13
CA HIS A 80 12.00 14.85 14.99
C HIS A 80 11.27 13.58 14.54
N GLY A 81 9.96 13.65 14.34
CA GLY A 81 9.16 12.49 13.92
C GLY A 81 9.56 11.94 12.55
N THR A 82 9.92 12.80 11.60
CA THR A 82 10.45 12.36 10.30
C THR A 82 11.85 11.77 10.40
N GLY A 83 12.68 12.28 11.32
CA GLY A 83 13.98 11.71 11.64
C GLY A 83 13.88 10.31 12.25
N GLU A 84 12.93 10.08 13.16
CA GLU A 84 12.66 8.74 13.70
C GLU A 84 12.14 7.79 12.63
N LEU A 85 11.22 8.25 11.78
CA LEU A 85 10.72 7.46 10.64
C LEU A 85 11.86 7.08 9.68
N LYS A 86 12.78 7.99 9.40
CA LYS A 86 13.98 7.75 8.58
C LYS A 86 14.87 6.67 9.19
N SER A 87 15.19 6.79 10.47
CA SER A 87 15.96 5.76 11.19
C SER A 87 15.28 4.39 11.13
N GLY A 88 13.96 4.33 11.37
CA GLY A 88 13.18 3.10 11.25
C GLY A 88 13.18 2.52 9.83
N ALA A 89 13.09 3.36 8.80
CA ALA A 89 13.16 2.94 7.40
C ALA A 89 14.55 2.39 7.03
N GLU A 90 15.63 3.00 7.51
CA GLU A 90 17.01 2.50 7.32
C GLU A 90 17.22 1.14 7.98
N GLN A 91 16.70 0.95 9.19
CA GLN A 91 16.73 -0.35 9.88
C GLN A 91 15.94 -1.41 9.11
N LEU A 92 14.74 -1.08 8.64
CA LEU A 92 13.92 -1.98 7.83
C LEU A 92 14.63 -2.36 6.52
N HIS A 93 15.21 -1.39 5.83
CA HIS A 93 15.98 -1.62 4.60
C HIS A 93 17.17 -2.56 4.84
N THR A 94 17.90 -2.35 5.95
CA THR A 94 19.00 -3.22 6.37
C THR A 94 18.50 -4.65 6.64
N GLY A 95 17.42 -4.81 7.40
CA GLY A 95 16.85 -6.12 7.70
C GLY A 95 16.35 -6.88 6.46
N ILE A 96 15.72 -6.16 5.52
CA ILE A 96 15.30 -6.76 4.23
C ILE A 96 16.50 -7.19 3.41
N THR A 97 17.57 -6.40 3.38
CA THR A 97 18.82 -6.75 2.66
C THR A 97 19.45 -8.00 3.26
N GLN A 98 19.54 -8.09 4.59
CA GLN A 98 20.02 -9.30 5.27
C GLN A 98 19.15 -10.53 4.98
N ALA A 99 17.82 -10.38 5.01
CA ALA A 99 16.90 -11.47 4.68
C ALA A 99 17.06 -11.92 3.23
N ARG A 100 17.20 -10.99 2.28
CA ARG A 100 17.48 -11.28 0.88
C ARG A 100 18.77 -12.08 0.73
N ASP A 101 19.85 -11.61 1.34
CA ASP A 101 21.16 -12.27 1.24
C ASP A 101 21.12 -13.68 1.86
N GLY A 102 20.48 -13.84 3.01
CA GLY A 102 20.25 -15.15 3.64
C GLY A 102 19.38 -16.08 2.79
N SER A 103 18.36 -15.55 2.11
CA SER A 103 17.54 -16.35 1.17
C SER A 103 18.30 -16.76 -0.08
N GLN A 104 19.23 -15.94 -0.57
CA GLN A 104 20.09 -16.29 -1.71
C GLN A 104 21.06 -17.42 -1.32
N GLN A 105 21.61 -17.36 -0.11
CA GLN A 105 22.42 -18.45 0.46
C GLN A 105 21.62 -19.74 0.66
N LEU A 106 20.40 -19.65 1.22
CA LEU A 106 19.52 -20.79 1.38
C LEU A 106 19.19 -21.45 0.03
N ARG A 107 18.86 -20.64 -0.98
CA ARG A 107 18.61 -21.14 -2.34
C ARG A 107 19.83 -21.86 -2.90
N GLN A 108 21.02 -21.27 -2.77
CA GLN A 108 22.25 -21.88 -3.24
C GLN A 108 22.51 -23.24 -2.55
N GLY A 109 22.37 -23.30 -1.22
CA GLY A 109 22.52 -24.54 -0.46
C GLY A 109 21.47 -25.61 -0.82
N LEU A 110 20.24 -25.22 -1.14
CA LEU A 110 19.20 -26.16 -1.59
C LEU A 110 19.45 -26.68 -3.01
N VAL A 111 19.99 -25.87 -3.91
CA VAL A 111 20.43 -26.33 -5.24
C VAL A 111 21.57 -27.34 -5.11
N GLU A 112 22.53 -27.09 -4.23
CA GLU A 112 23.62 -28.03 -3.91
C GLU A 112 23.09 -29.32 -3.28
N LEU A 113 22.16 -29.22 -2.33
CA LEU A 113 21.50 -30.37 -1.73
C LEU A 113 20.74 -31.19 -2.78
N GLN A 114 19.99 -30.54 -3.67
CA GLN A 114 19.28 -31.21 -4.76
C GLN A 114 20.24 -31.94 -5.70
N ALA A 115 21.38 -31.32 -6.05
CA ALA A 115 22.41 -31.96 -6.86
C ALA A 115 23.03 -33.18 -6.15
N GLY A 116 23.34 -33.05 -4.86
CA GLY A 116 23.86 -34.14 -4.03
C GLY A 116 22.87 -35.28 -3.87
N THR A 117 21.58 -34.98 -3.66
CA THR A 117 20.50 -35.96 -3.64
C THR A 117 20.39 -36.70 -4.96
N GLY A 118 20.53 -36.00 -6.09
CA GLY A 118 20.54 -36.65 -7.41
C GLY A 118 21.73 -37.60 -7.60
N GLN A 119 22.91 -37.26 -7.06
CA GLN A 119 24.07 -38.17 -7.06
C GLN A 119 23.84 -39.37 -6.15
N LEU A 120 23.32 -39.17 -4.94
CA LEU A 120 22.98 -40.23 -4.01
C LEU A 120 21.92 -41.17 -4.58
N GLY A 121 20.90 -40.62 -5.25
CA GLY A 121 19.85 -41.38 -5.91
C GLY A 121 20.37 -42.27 -7.05
N LYS A 122 21.34 -41.79 -7.84
CA LYS A 122 22.04 -42.61 -8.84
C LYS A 122 22.79 -43.77 -8.19
N GLY A 123 23.60 -43.51 -7.17
CA GLY A 123 24.32 -44.57 -6.44
C GLY A 123 23.38 -45.57 -5.76
N ALA A 124 22.27 -45.10 -5.19
CA ALA A 124 21.24 -45.96 -4.61
C ALA A 124 20.58 -46.85 -5.68
N THR A 125 20.38 -46.33 -6.89
CA THR A 125 19.85 -47.11 -8.02
C THR A 125 20.84 -48.20 -8.42
N GLU A 126 22.12 -47.87 -8.56
CA GLU A 126 23.18 -48.86 -8.86
C GLU A 126 23.24 -49.98 -7.79
N ILE A 127 23.15 -49.62 -6.50
CA ILE A 127 23.09 -50.59 -5.41
C ILE A 127 21.83 -51.44 -5.50
N ALA A 128 20.66 -50.83 -5.72
CA ALA A 128 19.38 -51.55 -5.82
C ALA A 128 19.37 -52.54 -6.99
N ASP A 129 19.96 -52.16 -8.12
CA ASP A 129 20.08 -53.01 -9.30
C ASP A 129 21.03 -54.18 -9.04
N GLY A 130 22.20 -53.93 -8.43
CA GLY A 130 23.15 -54.98 -8.06
C GLY A 130 22.61 -55.96 -7.00
N VAL A 131 21.90 -55.44 -5.98
CA VAL A 131 21.19 -56.27 -5.00
C VAL A 131 20.09 -57.07 -5.71
N GLY A 132 19.31 -56.44 -6.60
CA GLY A 132 18.27 -57.10 -7.37
C GLY A 132 18.81 -58.29 -8.17
N GLU A 133 19.90 -58.08 -8.91
CA GLU A 133 20.57 -59.11 -9.69
C GLU A 133 21.10 -60.25 -8.81
N ALA A 134 21.78 -59.93 -7.70
CA ALA A 134 22.30 -60.95 -6.79
C ALA A 134 21.18 -61.81 -6.17
N VAL A 135 20.08 -61.18 -5.75
CA VAL A 135 18.92 -61.89 -5.19
C VAL A 135 18.24 -62.75 -6.26
N ASP A 136 18.07 -62.26 -7.48
CA ASP A 136 17.45 -63.02 -8.57
C ASP A 136 18.31 -64.24 -8.97
N GLN A 137 19.64 -64.13 -8.95
CA GLN A 137 20.54 -65.27 -9.15
C GLN A 137 20.42 -66.33 -8.03
N ILE A 138 20.31 -65.89 -6.77
CA ILE A 138 20.14 -66.79 -5.62
C ILE A 138 18.80 -67.53 -5.70
N VAL A 139 17.70 -66.83 -5.99
CA VAL A 139 16.37 -67.44 -6.16
C VAL A 139 16.34 -68.37 -7.40
N GLY A 140 17.02 -67.98 -8.48
CA GLY A 140 17.20 -68.82 -9.66
C GLY A 140 17.92 -70.14 -9.36
N LEU A 141 18.91 -70.13 -8.48
CA LEU A 141 19.60 -71.34 -8.03
C LEU A 141 18.66 -72.29 -7.26
N GLU A 142 17.77 -71.76 -6.42
CA GLU A 142 16.74 -72.58 -5.75
C GLU A 142 15.78 -73.23 -6.74
N ALA A 143 15.36 -72.49 -7.77
CA ALA A 143 14.50 -73.03 -8.82
C ALA A 143 15.19 -74.16 -9.60
N ILE A 144 16.45 -73.97 -10.00
CA ILE A 144 17.27 -74.99 -10.67
C ILE A 144 17.44 -76.22 -9.76
N ARG A 145 17.69 -76.00 -8.47
CA ARG A 145 17.77 -77.08 -7.49
C ARG A 145 16.47 -77.90 -7.43
N GLY A 146 15.31 -77.25 -7.38
CA GLY A 146 14.02 -77.94 -7.38
C GLY A 146 13.83 -78.80 -8.63
N GLN A 147 14.15 -78.24 -9.81
CA GLN A 147 14.10 -78.97 -11.08
C GLN A 147 15.08 -80.15 -11.11
N LEU A 148 16.27 -79.99 -10.52
CA LEU A 148 17.28 -81.04 -10.43
C LEU A 148 16.82 -82.18 -9.51
N LEU A 149 16.26 -81.86 -8.34
CA LEU A 149 15.69 -82.87 -7.42
C LEU A 149 14.55 -83.64 -8.08
N GLU A 150 13.64 -82.95 -8.77
CA GLU A 150 12.57 -83.62 -9.54
C GLU A 150 13.12 -84.51 -10.66
N ALA A 151 14.18 -84.08 -11.36
CA ALA A 151 14.82 -84.88 -12.39
C ALA A 151 15.49 -86.13 -11.79
N ILE A 152 16.19 -85.99 -10.67
CA ILE A 152 16.77 -87.12 -9.93
C ILE A 152 15.68 -88.10 -9.48
N ASP A 153 14.56 -87.60 -8.97
CA ASP A 153 13.42 -88.43 -8.52
C ASP A 153 12.77 -89.21 -9.66
N ARG A 154 12.65 -88.59 -10.85
CA ARG A 154 12.17 -89.30 -12.05
C ARG A 154 13.10 -90.45 -12.43
N VAL A 155 14.40 -90.20 -12.47
CA VAL A 155 15.39 -91.24 -12.80
C VAL A 155 15.45 -92.33 -11.73
N ASP A 156 15.39 -92.00 -10.44
CA ASP A 156 15.32 -92.99 -9.34
C ASP A 156 14.11 -93.90 -9.50
N LYS A 157 12.95 -93.32 -9.84
CA LYS A 157 11.70 -94.06 -10.04
C LYS A 157 11.77 -95.01 -11.22
N GLU A 158 12.38 -94.61 -12.33
CA GLU A 158 12.58 -95.46 -13.52
C GLU A 158 13.54 -96.63 -13.26
N LEU A 159 14.56 -96.42 -12.40
CA LEU A 159 15.55 -97.44 -12.07
C LEU A 159 15.08 -98.43 -10.98
N LYS A 160 14.02 -98.09 -10.23
CA LYS A 160 13.55 -98.85 -9.05
C LYS A 160 13.25 -100.32 -9.33
N ASP A 161 12.70 -100.64 -10.50
CA ASP A 161 12.26 -101.99 -10.86
C ASP A 161 13.28 -102.75 -11.74
N SER A 162 14.43 -102.14 -12.05
CA SER A 162 15.49 -102.78 -12.85
C SER A 162 16.24 -103.85 -12.05
N ARG A 163 16.47 -105.01 -12.68
CA ARG A 163 17.23 -106.14 -12.10
C ARG A 163 18.70 -106.14 -12.48
N ASP A 164 19.15 -105.22 -13.33
CA ASP A 164 20.56 -105.12 -13.77
C ASP A 164 21.45 -104.58 -12.62
N PRO A 165 22.56 -105.26 -12.28
CA PRO A 165 23.56 -104.75 -11.34
C PRO A 165 24.01 -103.31 -11.58
N LYS A 166 24.09 -102.86 -12.84
CA LYS A 166 24.49 -101.49 -13.19
C LYS A 166 23.45 -100.44 -12.78
N SER A 167 22.16 -100.76 -12.91
CA SER A 167 21.07 -99.86 -12.48
C SER A 167 21.05 -99.67 -10.97
N LYS A 168 21.41 -100.71 -10.19
CA LYS A 168 21.52 -100.61 -8.74
C LYS A 168 22.67 -99.71 -8.30
N ALA A 169 23.84 -99.83 -8.94
CA ALA A 169 24.98 -98.95 -8.67
C ALA A 169 24.67 -97.47 -9.02
N MET A 170 24.05 -97.22 -10.19
CA MET A 170 23.63 -95.88 -10.60
C MET A 170 22.62 -95.26 -9.62
N ARG A 171 21.72 -96.07 -9.08
CA ARG A 171 20.73 -95.63 -8.08
C ARG A 171 21.39 -95.22 -6.77
N GLU A 172 22.42 -95.94 -6.34
CA GLU A 172 23.20 -95.61 -5.14
C GLU A 172 23.97 -94.29 -5.33
N GLU A 173 24.59 -94.08 -6.49
CA GLU A 173 25.23 -92.81 -6.87
C GLU A 173 24.23 -91.64 -6.95
N LEU A 174 23.06 -91.85 -7.56
CA LEU A 174 21.97 -90.86 -7.62
C LEU A 174 21.44 -90.52 -6.22
N GLY A 175 21.35 -91.49 -5.31
CA GLY A 175 20.97 -91.26 -3.92
C GLY A 175 21.98 -90.38 -3.19
N GLY A 176 23.29 -90.65 -3.37
CA GLY A 176 24.35 -89.79 -2.84
C GLY A 176 24.32 -88.37 -3.41
N PHE A 177 24.13 -88.24 -4.73
CA PHE A 177 23.99 -86.95 -5.40
C PHE A 177 22.73 -86.19 -4.94
N LYS A 178 21.61 -86.89 -4.79
CA LYS A 178 20.36 -86.32 -4.24
C LYS A 178 20.58 -85.71 -2.87
N SER A 179 21.22 -86.42 -1.95
CA SER A 179 21.51 -85.88 -0.61
C SER A 179 22.46 -84.68 -0.64
N GLN A 180 23.43 -84.64 -1.56
CA GLN A 180 24.28 -83.46 -1.75
C GLN A 180 23.46 -82.25 -2.22
N VAL A 181 22.58 -82.43 -3.20
CA VAL A 181 21.68 -81.37 -3.71
C VAL A 181 20.66 -80.95 -2.65
N GLU A 182 20.14 -81.89 -1.86
CA GLU A 182 19.24 -81.61 -0.73
C GLU A 182 19.90 -80.76 0.35
N THR A 183 21.22 -80.90 0.55
CA THR A 183 21.99 -80.13 1.55
C THR A 183 22.20 -78.66 1.15
N ILE A 184 22.13 -78.34 -0.14
CA ILE A 184 22.21 -76.96 -0.66
C ILE A 184 20.84 -76.28 -0.46
N GLN A 185 20.42 -76.06 0.79
CA GLN A 185 19.21 -75.29 1.11
C GLN A 185 19.59 -73.88 1.50
N LEU A 186 18.97 -72.89 0.86
CA LEU A 186 18.88 -71.58 1.46
C LEU A 186 17.78 -71.64 2.52
N ASP A 187 18.10 -71.12 3.70
CA ASP A 187 17.13 -70.98 4.77
C ASP A 187 16.03 -70.00 4.32
N ALA A 188 14.76 -70.34 4.54
CA ALA A 188 13.63 -69.50 4.15
C ALA A 188 13.72 -68.07 4.73
N THR A 189 14.34 -67.92 5.91
CA THR A 189 14.60 -66.64 6.56
C THR A 189 15.60 -65.80 5.76
N VAL A 190 16.63 -66.44 5.19
CA VAL A 190 17.64 -65.75 4.35
C VAL A 190 16.98 -65.24 3.08
N THR A 191 16.15 -66.06 2.43
CA THR A 191 15.40 -65.64 1.23
C THR A 191 14.46 -64.47 1.52
N GLU A 192 13.77 -64.47 2.66
CA GLU A 192 12.94 -63.34 3.10
C GLU A 192 13.77 -62.07 3.35
N GLN A 193 14.91 -62.20 4.02
CA GLN A 193 15.82 -61.07 4.30
C GLN A 193 16.41 -60.48 3.01
N LEU A 194 16.79 -61.33 2.05
CA LEU A 194 17.28 -60.91 0.74
C LEU A 194 16.20 -60.19 -0.07
N THR A 195 14.96 -60.68 -0.02
CA THR A 195 13.82 -60.02 -0.68
C THR A 195 13.54 -58.65 -0.06
N LYS A 196 13.53 -58.55 1.28
CA LYS A 196 13.40 -57.26 1.98
C LYS A 196 14.53 -56.30 1.66
N LEU A 197 15.76 -56.79 1.52
CA LEU A 197 16.90 -55.97 1.13
C LEU A 197 16.75 -55.45 -0.31
N LYS A 198 16.30 -56.30 -1.25
CA LYS A 198 15.99 -55.91 -2.63
C LYS A 198 14.89 -54.86 -2.69
N GLU A 199 13.78 -55.06 -1.98
CA GLU A 199 12.68 -54.10 -1.93
C GLU A 199 13.09 -52.79 -1.27
N GLY A 200 13.77 -52.86 -0.12
CA GLY A 200 14.21 -51.67 0.61
C GLY A 200 15.25 -50.84 -0.14
N SER A 201 16.20 -51.48 -0.81
CA SER A 201 17.18 -50.78 -1.66
C SER A 201 16.51 -50.12 -2.86
N ARG A 202 15.55 -50.78 -3.51
CA ARG A 202 14.78 -50.21 -4.61
C ARG A 202 13.88 -49.05 -4.16
N GLU A 203 13.22 -49.17 -3.00
CA GLU A 203 12.41 -48.09 -2.44
C GLU A 203 13.27 -46.87 -2.10
N LEU A 204 14.45 -47.06 -1.49
CA LEU A 204 15.39 -45.96 -1.23
C LEU A 204 15.83 -45.27 -2.53
N ALA A 205 16.18 -46.03 -3.55
CA ALA A 205 16.54 -45.49 -4.86
C ALA A 205 15.40 -44.65 -5.45
N ASN A 206 14.17 -45.15 -5.37
CA ASN A 206 12.99 -44.46 -5.85
C ASN A 206 12.73 -43.15 -5.07
N GLN A 207 12.79 -43.19 -3.74
CA GLN A 207 12.62 -42.00 -2.88
C GLN A 207 13.60 -40.87 -3.22
N LEU A 208 14.82 -41.22 -3.61
CA LEU A 208 15.88 -40.27 -3.90
C LEU A 208 15.88 -39.73 -5.34
N ASN A 209 15.44 -40.54 -6.31
CA ASN A 209 15.70 -40.26 -7.73
C ASN A 209 14.44 -40.18 -8.61
N VAL A 210 13.29 -40.69 -8.14
CA VAL A 210 12.09 -40.82 -8.98
C VAL A 210 11.07 -39.73 -8.62
N PRO A 211 10.61 -38.93 -9.61
CA PRO A 211 9.52 -37.98 -9.41
C PRO A 211 8.23 -38.65 -8.92
N GLY A 212 7.52 -38.02 -7.99
CA GLY A 212 6.31 -38.55 -7.37
C GLY A 212 6.56 -39.23 -6.01
N TYR A 213 7.82 -39.44 -5.64
CA TYR A 213 8.20 -39.89 -4.31
C TYR A 213 8.42 -38.71 -3.36
N ALA A 214 8.03 -38.88 -2.10
CA ALA A 214 7.91 -37.80 -1.14
C ALA A 214 9.25 -37.08 -0.85
N TYR A 215 10.35 -37.82 -0.77
CA TYR A 215 11.66 -37.20 -0.49
C TYR A 215 12.16 -36.36 -1.67
N HIS A 216 12.21 -36.95 -2.87
CA HIS A 216 12.59 -36.25 -4.10
C HIS A 216 11.76 -34.98 -4.32
N ASP A 217 10.43 -35.11 -4.26
CA ASP A 217 9.51 -34.00 -4.48
C ASP A 217 9.61 -32.93 -3.38
N GLY A 218 9.88 -33.36 -2.13
CA GLY A 218 10.14 -32.46 -1.01
C GLY A 218 11.38 -31.58 -1.24
N ILE A 219 12.48 -32.15 -1.71
CA ILE A 219 13.70 -31.40 -2.03
C ILE A 219 13.47 -30.44 -3.21
N TYR A 220 12.78 -30.89 -4.26
CA TYR A 220 12.49 -30.05 -5.43
C TYR A 220 11.55 -28.88 -5.07
N SER A 221 10.53 -29.16 -4.25
CA SER A 221 9.59 -28.16 -3.72
C SER A 221 10.30 -27.15 -2.82
N ALA A 222 11.17 -27.59 -1.91
CA ALA A 222 11.97 -26.70 -1.07
C ALA A 222 12.88 -25.80 -1.91
N THR A 223 13.55 -26.36 -2.92
CA THR A 223 14.42 -25.61 -3.83
C THR A 223 13.63 -24.56 -4.61
N THR A 224 12.48 -24.94 -5.17
CA THR A 224 11.60 -24.01 -5.89
C THR A 224 11.04 -22.92 -4.96
N GLY A 225 10.61 -23.28 -3.75
CA GLY A 225 10.12 -22.33 -2.76
C GLY A 225 11.20 -21.32 -2.34
N SER A 226 12.45 -21.76 -2.21
CA SER A 226 13.58 -20.86 -1.92
C SER A 226 13.91 -19.90 -3.06
N GLN A 227 13.72 -20.32 -4.32
CA GLN A 227 13.86 -19.45 -5.49
C GLN A 227 12.79 -18.35 -5.49
N GLN A 228 11.54 -18.72 -5.19
CA GLN A 228 10.43 -17.78 -5.08
C GLN A 228 10.64 -16.79 -3.93
N LEU A 229 11.07 -17.28 -2.76
CA LEU A 229 11.40 -16.43 -1.61
C LEU A 229 12.51 -15.42 -1.95
N ALA A 230 13.59 -15.89 -2.57
CA ALA A 230 14.72 -15.05 -2.95
C ALA A 230 14.30 -13.96 -3.95
N SER A 231 13.46 -14.30 -4.93
CA SER A 231 12.93 -13.36 -5.91
C SER A 231 11.98 -12.33 -5.27
N GLY A 232 11.09 -12.79 -4.38
CA GLY A 232 10.18 -11.89 -3.65
C GLY A 232 10.91 -10.93 -2.71
N LEU A 233 12.00 -11.38 -2.07
CA LEU A 233 12.86 -10.52 -1.25
C LEU A 233 13.67 -9.52 -2.08
N GLU A 234 14.02 -9.85 -3.32
CA GLU A 234 14.66 -8.92 -4.25
C GLU A 234 13.69 -7.79 -4.67
N GLU A 235 12.43 -8.13 -4.97
CA GLU A 235 11.38 -7.13 -5.24
C GLU A 235 11.11 -6.26 -4.00
N LEU A 236 11.00 -6.87 -2.82
CA LEU A 236 10.78 -6.16 -1.57
C LEU A 236 11.96 -5.23 -1.23
N SER A 237 13.20 -5.66 -1.48
CA SER A 237 14.40 -4.84 -1.31
C SER A 237 14.36 -3.60 -2.20
N GLY A 238 13.98 -3.75 -3.48
CA GLY A 238 13.79 -2.61 -4.38
C GLY A 238 12.70 -1.65 -3.90
N GLY A 239 11.57 -2.17 -3.42
CA GLY A 239 10.50 -1.36 -2.82
C GLY A 239 10.95 -0.63 -1.55
N ALA A 240 11.76 -1.27 -0.71
CA ALA A 240 12.32 -0.67 0.50
C ALA A 240 13.28 0.49 0.17
N THR A 241 14.13 0.36 -0.86
CA THR A 241 14.98 1.47 -1.33
C THR A 241 14.14 2.67 -1.78
N GLN A 242 13.05 2.44 -2.51
CA GLN A 242 12.15 3.53 -2.93
C GLN A 242 11.45 4.19 -1.74
N ALA A 243 11.03 3.40 -0.75
CA ALA A 243 10.42 3.92 0.47
C ALA A 243 11.43 4.76 1.27
N GLN A 244 12.68 4.30 1.41
CA GLN A 244 13.74 5.04 2.08
C GLN A 244 13.99 6.39 1.39
N GLU A 245 14.03 6.41 0.06
CA GLU A 245 14.19 7.66 -0.70
C GLU A 245 13.01 8.63 -0.47
N GLY A 246 11.77 8.12 -0.45
CA GLY A 246 10.59 8.92 -0.11
C GLY A 246 10.64 9.49 1.31
N VAL A 247 11.14 8.71 2.27
CA VAL A 247 11.31 9.16 3.67
C VAL A 247 12.43 10.20 3.78
N ASN A 248 13.54 10.04 3.05
CA ASN A 248 14.58 11.05 2.97
C ASN A 248 14.03 12.39 2.45
N GLN A 249 13.21 12.36 1.40
CA GLN A 249 12.57 13.56 0.87
C GLN A 249 11.59 14.20 1.86
N LEU A 250 10.86 13.39 2.63
CA LEU A 250 9.97 13.86 3.68
C LEU A 250 10.74 14.55 4.81
N ASP A 251 11.83 13.96 5.28
CA ASP A 251 12.72 14.51 6.31
C ASP A 251 13.34 15.85 5.87
N GLU A 252 13.83 15.92 4.63
CA GLU A 252 14.32 17.17 4.04
C GLU A 252 13.22 18.23 3.90
N GLY A 253 11.99 17.81 3.61
CA GLY A 253 10.82 18.69 3.61
C GLY A 253 10.52 19.26 5.00
N ALA A 254 10.56 18.42 6.04
CA ALA A 254 10.31 18.82 7.42
C ALA A 254 11.37 19.81 7.92
N LYS A 255 12.66 19.57 7.65
CA LYS A 255 13.74 20.52 7.94
C LYS A 255 13.53 21.89 7.30
N LYS A 256 13.08 21.94 6.05
CA LYS A 256 12.75 23.21 5.37
C LYS A 256 11.59 23.92 6.05
N ILE A 257 10.55 23.21 6.47
CA ILE A 257 9.41 23.79 7.19
C ILE A 257 9.88 24.36 8.54
N HIS A 258 10.71 23.64 9.28
CA HIS A 258 11.28 24.12 10.53
C HIS A 258 12.12 25.38 10.33
N GLN A 259 12.98 25.42 9.31
CA GLN A 259 13.74 26.63 8.96
C GLN A 259 12.82 27.82 8.63
N MET A 260 11.75 27.60 7.85
CA MET A 260 10.78 28.66 7.55
C MET A 260 10.02 29.13 8.79
N ALA A 261 9.68 28.21 9.70
CA ALA A 261 8.98 28.54 10.94
C ALA A 261 9.84 29.39 11.88
N GLU A 262 11.12 29.06 12.04
CA GLU A 262 12.07 29.89 12.80
C GLU A 262 12.28 31.25 12.14
N GLN A 263 12.45 31.33 10.82
CA GLN A 263 12.52 32.62 10.12
C GLN A 263 11.26 33.46 10.31
N ASN A 264 10.07 32.84 10.32
CA ASN A 264 8.82 33.55 10.55
C ASN A 264 8.75 34.08 11.98
N LYS A 265 9.13 33.27 12.97
CA LYS A 265 9.21 33.66 14.37
C LYS A 265 10.17 34.83 14.60
N GLU A 266 11.35 34.82 13.96
CA GLU A 266 12.30 35.93 14.00
C GLU A 266 11.74 37.22 13.38
N LYS A 267 11.10 37.11 12.21
CA LYS A 267 10.46 38.25 11.54
C LYS A 267 9.35 38.86 12.38
N VAL A 268 8.48 38.05 12.96
CA VAL A 268 7.41 38.54 13.85
C VAL A 268 7.99 39.18 15.10
N ALA A 269 9.04 38.61 15.70
CA ALA A 269 9.74 39.22 16.83
C ALA A 269 10.41 40.56 16.45
N SER A 270 10.85 40.74 15.21
CA SER A 270 11.38 42.01 14.71
C SER A 270 10.28 43.07 14.54
N ILE A 271 9.10 42.68 14.05
CA ILE A 271 7.93 43.55 13.92
C ILE A 271 7.46 44.02 15.30
N GLN A 272 7.38 43.10 16.27
CA GLN A 272 7.05 43.45 17.66
C GLN A 272 8.02 44.48 18.25
N ARG A 273 9.33 44.34 17.99
CA ARG A 273 10.35 45.29 18.46
C ARG A 273 10.29 46.65 17.76
N ALA A 274 9.85 46.69 16.50
CA ALA A 274 9.77 47.92 15.70
C ALA A 274 8.53 48.77 16.02
N LEU A 275 7.51 48.21 16.68
CA LEU A 275 6.27 48.93 17.01
C LEU A 275 6.47 49.93 18.17
N PRO A 276 6.29 51.25 17.93
CA PRO A 276 6.54 52.29 18.93
C PRO A 276 5.62 52.16 20.16
N ALA A 277 6.13 52.53 21.34
CA ALA A 277 5.32 52.61 22.54
C ALA A 277 4.53 53.93 22.55
N VAL A 278 3.21 53.86 22.62
CA VAL A 278 2.35 55.03 22.81
C VAL A 278 2.56 55.56 24.24
N PRO A 279 3.04 56.80 24.45
CA PRO A 279 2.99 57.45 25.74
C PRO A 279 1.52 57.79 26.01
N VAL A 280 0.94 57.31 27.11
CA VAL A 280 -0.43 57.68 27.51
C VAL A 280 -0.40 59.06 28.17
N PRO A 281 -0.97 60.13 27.59
CA PRO A 281 -1.21 61.37 28.32
C PRO A 281 -2.45 61.19 29.21
N PRO A 282 -2.48 61.76 30.42
CA PRO A 282 -3.69 61.73 31.23
C PRO A 282 -4.76 62.61 30.56
N GLN A 283 -5.94 62.02 30.34
CA GLN A 283 -7.20 62.65 29.91
C GLN A 283 -7.36 62.90 28.39
N ALA A 284 -8.04 61.98 27.72
CA ALA A 284 -8.97 62.32 26.64
C ALA A 284 -10.20 61.41 26.79
N ALA A 285 -11.36 62.04 26.88
CA ALA A 285 -12.64 61.45 27.19
C ALA A 285 -13.15 60.51 26.09
N GLU A 286 -14.04 59.62 26.54
CA GLU A 286 -14.79 58.64 25.78
C GLU A 286 -15.36 59.16 24.46
N GLN A 287 -14.95 58.54 23.36
CA GLN A 287 -15.80 58.33 22.20
C GLN A 287 -15.88 56.83 21.96
N GLN A 288 -16.93 56.21 22.50
CA GLN A 288 -17.39 54.89 22.08
C GLN A 288 -17.93 55.01 20.65
N THR A 289 -17.04 54.97 19.66
CA THR A 289 -17.41 54.39 18.37
C THR A 289 -17.44 52.89 18.60
N THR A 290 -18.63 52.27 18.52
CA THR A 290 -18.75 50.81 18.37
C THR A 290 -17.80 50.39 17.26
N PRO A 291 -16.71 49.66 17.57
CA PRO A 291 -15.84 49.18 16.52
C PRO A 291 -16.64 48.11 15.78
N GLU A 292 -17.04 48.38 14.53
CA GLU A 292 -17.28 47.30 13.60
C GLU A 292 -15.95 46.57 13.46
N LYS A 293 -15.81 45.49 14.25
CA LYS A 293 -14.73 44.53 14.15
C LYS A 293 -14.81 43.88 12.78
N THR A 294 -14.12 44.46 11.80
CA THR A 294 -13.82 43.81 10.54
C THR A 294 -12.69 42.81 10.77
N SER A 295 -13.05 41.66 11.35
CA SER A 295 -12.14 40.51 11.47
C SER A 295 -11.89 39.94 10.08
N MET A 296 -10.66 40.03 9.58
CA MET A 296 -10.25 39.45 8.31
C MET A 296 -9.35 38.24 8.54
N LEU A 297 -9.77 37.05 8.11
CA LEU A 297 -8.86 35.92 7.97
C LEU A 297 -7.97 36.20 6.75
N ALA A 298 -6.68 36.48 6.99
CA ALA A 298 -5.78 36.80 5.89
C ALA A 298 -5.75 35.63 4.88
N PRO A 299 -5.73 35.90 3.56
CA PRO A 299 -5.87 34.87 2.54
C PRO A 299 -4.82 33.75 2.64
N LEU A 300 -3.61 34.07 3.11
CA LEU A 300 -2.56 33.10 3.36
C LEU A 300 -2.92 32.09 4.46
N HIS A 301 -3.57 32.53 5.56
CA HIS A 301 -4.01 31.64 6.63
C HIS A 301 -5.14 30.72 6.17
N ALA A 302 -6.10 31.26 5.41
CA ALA A 302 -7.17 30.47 4.81
C ALA A 302 -6.61 29.40 3.85
N MET A 303 -5.62 29.75 3.05
CA MET A 303 -4.96 28.81 2.16
C MET A 303 -4.23 27.70 2.92
N LEU A 304 -3.50 28.04 3.99
CA LEU A 304 -2.80 27.04 4.81
C LEU A 304 -3.79 26.10 5.51
N LEU A 305 -4.91 26.61 6.02
CA LEU A 305 -6.00 25.79 6.57
C LEU A 305 -6.59 24.87 5.50
N ALA A 306 -6.86 25.40 4.31
CA ALA A 306 -7.36 24.63 3.19
C ALA A 306 -6.35 23.55 2.73
N ALA A 307 -5.04 23.84 2.82
CA ALA A 307 -3.96 22.91 2.52
C ALA A 307 -3.86 21.78 3.55
N ILE A 308 -3.95 22.10 4.84
CA ILE A 308 -4.01 21.11 5.94
C ILE A 308 -5.20 20.17 5.72
N VAL A 309 -6.37 20.73 5.42
CA VAL A 309 -7.58 19.96 5.12
C VAL A 309 -7.39 19.05 3.90
N LEU A 310 -6.79 19.57 2.83
CA LEU A 310 -6.58 18.83 1.60
C LEU A 310 -5.57 17.68 1.82
N ILE A 311 -4.43 17.96 2.44
CA ILE A 311 -3.39 16.95 2.72
C ILE A 311 -3.90 15.93 3.73
N GLY A 312 -4.52 16.39 4.82
CA GLY A 312 -5.11 15.52 5.85
C GLY A 312 -6.19 14.61 5.29
N GLY A 313 -7.06 15.14 4.43
CA GLY A 313 -8.07 14.34 3.72
C GLY A 313 -7.44 13.33 2.76
N ALA A 314 -6.40 13.73 2.02
CA ALA A 314 -5.71 12.85 1.08
C ALA A 314 -5.01 11.70 1.81
N LEU A 315 -4.33 11.98 2.93
CA LEU A 315 -3.70 10.99 3.79
C LEU A 315 -4.73 10.07 4.44
N ALA A 316 -5.84 10.60 4.95
CA ALA A 316 -6.91 9.78 5.52
C ALA A 316 -7.52 8.84 4.48
N GLY A 317 -7.87 9.35 3.30
CA GLY A 317 -8.40 8.53 2.20
C GLY A 317 -7.39 7.49 1.71
N TRP A 318 -6.11 7.88 1.64
CA TRP A 318 -5.03 6.97 1.27
C TRP A 318 -4.74 5.92 2.35
N ALA A 319 -4.75 6.23 3.64
CA ALA A 319 -4.45 5.27 4.72
C ALA A 319 -5.61 4.30 4.99
N PHE A 320 -6.84 4.84 5.12
CA PHE A 320 -8.04 4.08 5.46
C PHE A 320 -8.73 3.41 4.26
N GLY A 321 -8.24 3.62 3.03
CA GLY A 321 -8.72 2.91 1.83
C GLY A 321 -8.37 1.40 1.78
N SER A 322 -7.73 0.86 2.82
CA SER A 322 -7.16 -0.51 2.93
C SER A 322 -8.20 -1.61 3.14
N TYR A 323 -9.45 -1.26 3.46
CA TYR A 323 -10.51 -2.23 3.76
C TYR A 323 -11.11 -2.82 2.48
N ARG A 324 -10.33 -3.67 1.80
CA ARG A 324 -10.72 -4.52 0.65
C ARG A 324 -11.94 -5.42 0.95
N LEU A 325 -12.39 -5.50 2.20
CA LEU A 325 -13.46 -6.37 2.71
C LEU A 325 -14.73 -5.63 3.18
N TRP A 326 -14.79 -4.29 3.10
CA TRP A 326 -15.95 -3.53 3.59
C TRP A 326 -16.96 -3.19 2.48
N ARG A 327 -18.27 -3.33 2.79
CA ARG A 327 -19.38 -2.86 1.94
C ARG A 327 -19.19 -1.36 1.64
N ALA A 328 -19.53 -0.93 0.42
CA ALA A 328 -19.36 0.46 -0.04
C ALA A 328 -19.93 1.50 0.95
N SER A 329 -21.07 1.20 1.59
CA SER A 329 -21.70 2.07 2.60
C SER A 329 -20.79 2.37 3.80
N ARG A 330 -20.00 1.38 4.27
CA ARG A 330 -19.12 1.60 5.42
C ARG A 330 -17.88 2.41 5.07
N VAL A 331 -17.40 2.32 3.81
CA VAL A 331 -16.30 3.16 3.34
C VAL A 331 -16.76 4.61 3.19
N ILE A 332 -17.96 4.84 2.64
CA ILE A 332 -18.54 6.19 2.55
C ILE A 332 -18.75 6.78 3.96
N ALA A 333 -19.23 5.98 4.92
CA ALA A 333 -19.35 6.42 6.30
C ALA A 333 -18.00 6.82 6.93
N ALA A 334 -16.93 6.04 6.67
CA ALA A 334 -15.58 6.37 7.15
C ALA A 334 -15.03 7.67 6.52
N VAL A 335 -15.28 7.88 5.22
CA VAL A 335 -14.93 9.13 4.52
C VAL A 335 -15.63 10.32 5.18
N LEU A 336 -16.94 10.23 5.42
CA LEU A 336 -17.72 11.31 6.05
C LEU A 336 -17.25 11.59 7.48
N LEU A 337 -17.02 10.54 8.28
CA LEU A 337 -16.62 10.68 9.68
C LEU A 337 -15.20 11.24 9.81
N GLY A 338 -14.25 10.76 8.99
CA GLY A 338 -12.89 11.31 8.96
C GLY A 338 -12.86 12.77 8.48
N SER A 339 -13.68 13.11 7.49
CA SER A 339 -13.81 14.49 7.00
C SER A 339 -14.41 15.42 8.05
N LEU A 340 -15.36 14.93 8.85
CA LEU A 340 -15.94 15.68 9.96
C LEU A 340 -14.89 15.98 11.04
N VAL A 341 -14.05 15.02 11.40
CA VAL A 341 -12.97 15.22 12.39
C VAL A 341 -11.95 16.26 11.89
N LEU A 342 -11.49 16.14 10.64
CA LEU A 342 -10.58 17.11 10.02
C LEU A 342 -11.19 18.52 9.93
N ALA A 343 -12.49 18.61 9.63
CA ALA A 343 -13.20 19.87 9.56
C ALA A 343 -13.38 20.51 10.94
N ILE A 344 -13.63 19.73 11.99
CA ILE A 344 -13.72 20.23 13.36
C ILE A 344 -12.36 20.78 13.80
N LEU A 345 -11.27 20.02 13.60
CA LEU A 345 -9.91 20.45 13.96
C LEU A 345 -9.46 21.70 13.20
N SER A 346 -9.76 21.77 11.91
CA SER A 346 -9.40 22.92 11.08
C SER A 346 -10.31 24.12 11.34
N GLY A 347 -11.58 23.87 11.70
CA GLY A 347 -12.55 24.90 12.07
C GLY A 347 -12.25 25.53 13.43
N THR A 348 -11.80 24.75 14.41
CA THR A 348 -11.30 25.31 15.67
C THR A 348 -10.06 26.17 15.44
N LEU A 349 -9.12 25.70 14.61
CA LEU A 349 -7.94 26.48 14.23
C LEU A 349 -8.31 27.77 13.46
N MET A 350 -9.31 27.72 12.57
CA MET A 350 -9.85 28.89 11.87
C MET A 350 -10.40 29.94 12.84
N VAL A 351 -11.19 29.54 13.83
CA VAL A 351 -11.73 30.46 14.85
C VAL A 351 -10.61 31.10 15.67
N ILE A 352 -9.57 30.33 16.02
CA ILE A 352 -8.39 30.83 16.73
C ILE A 352 -7.63 31.86 15.87
N LEU A 353 -7.44 31.59 14.58
CA LEU A 353 -6.69 32.45 13.65
C LEU A 353 -7.43 33.74 13.28
N ALA A 354 -8.76 33.72 13.25
CA ALA A 354 -9.58 34.86 12.82
C ALA A 354 -9.99 35.82 13.95
N GLY A 355 -9.72 35.46 15.22
CA GLY A 355 -9.97 36.30 16.39
C GLY A 355 -11.45 36.42 16.80
N SER A 356 -12.31 36.99 15.93
CA SER A 356 -13.76 37.09 16.19
C SER A 356 -14.60 37.01 14.91
N LEU A 357 -15.12 35.82 14.62
CA LEU A 357 -16.02 35.57 13.48
C LEU A 357 -17.48 35.63 13.89
N THR A 358 -18.36 36.05 12.97
CA THR A 358 -19.81 35.94 13.17
C THR A 358 -20.24 34.46 13.18
N PRO A 359 -21.34 34.09 13.85
CA PRO A 359 -21.85 32.71 13.82
C PRO A 359 -22.09 32.18 12.40
N ALA A 360 -22.52 33.06 11.48
CA ALA A 360 -22.71 32.73 10.07
C ALA A 360 -21.37 32.44 9.36
N ALA A 361 -20.33 33.25 9.60
CA ALA A 361 -19.00 33.03 9.04
C ALA A 361 -18.35 31.74 9.55
N ILE A 362 -18.55 31.40 10.83
CA ILE A 362 -18.09 30.13 11.40
C ILE A 362 -18.78 28.95 10.71
N ALA A 363 -20.10 29.01 10.55
CA ALA A 363 -20.87 27.93 9.93
C ALA A 363 -20.49 27.71 8.46
N LEU A 364 -20.37 28.79 7.67
CA LEU A 364 -19.98 28.73 6.27
C LEU A 364 -18.51 28.31 6.10
N GLY A 365 -17.60 28.85 6.91
CA GLY A 365 -16.19 28.47 6.93
C GLY A 365 -15.99 27.00 7.27
N ALA A 366 -16.62 26.52 8.35
CA ALA A 366 -16.62 25.10 8.71
C ALA A 366 -17.22 24.21 7.62
N GLY A 367 -18.30 24.67 6.96
CA GLY A 367 -18.90 23.99 5.81
C GLY A 367 -17.94 23.85 4.63
N SER A 368 -17.17 24.91 4.31
CA SER A 368 -16.16 24.86 3.25
C SER A 368 -15.02 23.88 3.58
N LEU A 369 -14.51 23.91 4.82
CA LEU A 369 -13.46 23.01 5.30
C LEU A 369 -13.94 21.55 5.28
N PHE A 370 -15.19 21.29 5.68
CA PHE A 370 -15.79 19.96 5.58
C PHE A 370 -15.88 19.47 4.14
N LEU A 371 -16.34 20.32 3.21
CA LEU A 371 -16.42 19.97 1.80
C LEU A 371 -15.03 19.74 1.18
N GLY A 372 -14.03 20.53 1.58
CA GLY A 372 -12.64 20.31 1.19
C GLY A 372 -12.09 18.97 1.69
N ALA A 373 -12.33 18.64 2.96
CA ALA A 373 -11.92 17.38 3.57
C ALA A 373 -12.62 16.20 2.89
N PHE A 374 -13.93 16.32 2.68
CA PHE A 374 -14.77 15.33 2.04
C PHE A 374 -14.34 15.05 0.60
N ALA A 375 -14.16 16.11 -0.19
CA ALA A 375 -13.69 16.01 -1.57
C ALA A 375 -12.32 15.33 -1.63
N SER A 376 -11.35 15.79 -0.83
CA SER A 376 -9.99 15.22 -0.82
C SER A 376 -9.98 13.74 -0.39
N THR A 377 -10.67 13.41 0.71
CA THR A 377 -10.73 12.05 1.25
C THR A 377 -11.42 11.09 0.27
N ALA A 378 -12.53 11.52 -0.36
CA ALA A 378 -13.26 10.69 -1.31
C ALA A 378 -12.43 10.42 -2.58
N VAL A 379 -11.77 11.46 -3.13
CA VAL A 379 -10.90 11.35 -4.30
C VAL A 379 -9.70 10.45 -4.01
N ALA A 380 -9.03 10.63 -2.87
CA ALA A 380 -7.89 9.81 -2.48
C ALA A 380 -8.26 8.33 -2.29
N THR A 381 -9.40 8.07 -1.66
CA THR A 381 -9.93 6.70 -1.50
C THR A 381 -10.24 6.06 -2.85
N TRP A 382 -10.82 6.82 -3.78
CA TRP A 382 -11.10 6.36 -5.14
C TRP A 382 -9.82 6.09 -5.93
N LEU A 383 -8.86 7.02 -5.90
CA LEU A 383 -7.60 6.91 -6.61
C LEU A 383 -6.79 5.70 -6.15
N ARG A 384 -6.76 5.45 -4.83
CA ARG A 384 -6.14 4.24 -4.26
C ARG A 384 -6.77 2.96 -4.78
N ARG A 385 -8.10 2.93 -4.95
CA ARG A 385 -8.78 1.74 -5.50
C ARG A 385 -8.48 1.51 -6.98
N VAL A 386 -8.27 2.58 -7.76
CA VAL A 386 -8.05 2.48 -9.20
C VAL A 386 -6.59 2.17 -9.53
N LEU A 387 -5.65 2.86 -8.87
CA LEU A 387 -4.22 2.78 -9.18
C LEU A 387 -3.46 1.81 -8.27
N GLY A 388 -4.01 1.45 -7.11
CA GLY A 388 -3.30 0.69 -6.09
C GLY A 388 -2.49 1.58 -5.15
N VAL A 389 -1.93 0.98 -4.09
CA VAL A 389 -1.40 1.72 -2.92
C VAL A 389 -0.23 2.64 -3.28
N VAL A 390 0.79 2.12 -3.96
CA VAL A 390 2.04 2.83 -4.26
C VAL A 390 1.83 3.99 -5.25
N PRO A 391 1.30 3.79 -6.47
CA PRO A 391 1.15 4.88 -7.43
C PRO A 391 0.14 5.94 -6.97
N SER A 392 -0.92 5.56 -6.24
CA SER A 392 -1.86 6.54 -5.69
C SER A 392 -1.23 7.43 -4.61
N GLY A 393 -0.35 6.87 -3.76
CA GLY A 393 0.37 7.63 -2.74
C GLY A 393 1.30 8.68 -3.35
N LEU A 394 2.11 8.29 -4.34
CA LEU A 394 2.99 9.21 -5.07
C LEU A 394 2.20 10.33 -5.76
N LEU A 395 1.11 9.99 -6.46
CA LEU A 395 0.28 10.99 -7.15
C LEU A 395 -0.41 11.97 -6.19
N LEU A 396 -0.93 11.49 -5.06
CA LEU A 396 -1.55 12.35 -4.05
C LEU A 396 -0.51 13.24 -3.37
N GLY A 397 0.67 12.69 -3.05
CA GLY A 397 1.77 13.44 -2.44
C GLY A 397 2.26 14.57 -3.35
N VAL A 398 2.68 14.22 -4.57
CA VAL A 398 3.15 15.21 -5.57
C VAL A 398 2.03 16.19 -5.93
N GLY A 399 0.81 15.70 -6.17
CA GLY A 399 -0.33 16.55 -6.53
C GLY A 399 -0.70 17.55 -5.43
N SER A 400 -0.63 17.16 -4.15
CA SER A 400 -0.88 18.06 -3.03
C SER A 400 0.20 19.12 -2.91
N LEU A 401 1.47 18.75 -3.05
CA LEU A 401 2.60 19.70 -3.02
C LEU A 401 2.51 20.73 -4.16
N VAL A 402 2.20 20.27 -5.37
CA VAL A 402 2.02 21.14 -6.54
C VAL A 402 0.86 22.10 -6.32
N GLN A 403 -0.27 21.63 -5.77
CA GLN A 403 -1.41 22.49 -5.45
C GLN A 403 -1.04 23.58 -4.43
N VAL A 404 -0.40 23.19 -3.31
CA VAL A 404 -0.02 24.15 -2.26
C VAL A 404 0.97 25.19 -2.78
N GLY A 405 1.99 24.76 -3.53
CA GLY A 405 2.98 25.66 -4.10
C GLY A 405 2.39 26.62 -5.14
N PHE A 406 1.61 26.08 -6.09
CA PHE A 406 1.03 26.88 -7.16
C PHE A 406 -0.02 27.87 -6.65
N ILE A 407 -0.95 27.42 -5.79
CA ILE A 407 -1.99 28.30 -5.24
C ILE A 407 -1.38 29.31 -4.28
N GLY A 408 -0.36 28.93 -3.49
CA GLY A 408 0.42 29.89 -2.70
C GLY A 408 1.05 30.98 -3.55
N TRP A 409 1.62 30.61 -4.71
CA TRP A 409 2.13 31.59 -5.65
C TRP A 409 1.03 32.47 -6.26
N VAL A 410 -0.11 31.90 -6.67
CA VAL A 410 -1.24 32.67 -7.24
C VAL A 410 -1.76 33.69 -6.22
N TRP A 411 -2.11 33.26 -5.01
CA TRP A 411 -2.68 34.15 -3.99
C TRP A 411 -1.69 35.22 -3.52
N LYS A 412 -0.40 34.87 -3.44
CA LYS A 412 0.66 35.86 -3.23
C LYS A 412 0.76 36.86 -4.39
N SER A 413 0.71 36.38 -5.63
CA SER A 413 0.89 37.23 -6.81
C SER A 413 -0.26 38.23 -6.97
N VAL A 414 -1.51 37.82 -6.73
CA VAL A 414 -2.68 38.72 -6.78
C VAL A 414 -2.56 39.86 -5.76
N SER A 415 -1.95 39.62 -4.60
CA SER A 415 -1.74 40.69 -3.61
C SER A 415 -0.75 41.78 -4.07
N THR A 416 -0.01 41.54 -5.15
CA THR A 416 1.05 42.44 -5.64
C THR A 416 0.81 42.96 -7.07
N SER A 417 0.10 42.21 -7.92
CA SER A 417 -0.19 42.60 -9.32
C SER A 417 -1.33 41.75 -9.91
N PRO A 418 -2.10 42.27 -10.88
CA PRO A 418 -3.09 41.47 -11.60
C PRO A 418 -2.42 40.35 -12.39
N ILE A 419 -2.93 39.13 -12.27
CA ILE A 419 -2.38 37.92 -12.91
C ILE A 419 -2.97 37.76 -14.31
N GLU A 420 -2.14 37.30 -15.26
CA GLU A 420 -2.55 36.92 -16.62
C GLU A 420 -3.64 35.83 -16.62
N SER A 421 -4.63 35.94 -17.52
CA SER A 421 -5.84 35.10 -17.56
C SER A 421 -5.55 33.59 -17.64
N THR A 422 -4.42 33.19 -18.24
CA THR A 422 -4.00 31.79 -18.36
C THR A 422 -3.71 31.12 -17.02
N TRP A 423 -3.05 31.81 -16.09
CA TRP A 423 -2.73 31.29 -14.76
C TRP A 423 -3.97 31.23 -13.85
N GLN A 424 -4.94 32.13 -14.06
CA GLN A 424 -6.24 32.08 -13.37
C GLN A 424 -7.01 30.81 -13.74
N ILE A 425 -7.06 30.47 -15.03
CA ILE A 425 -7.71 29.24 -15.51
C ILE A 425 -7.06 27.99 -14.90
N ILE A 426 -5.73 27.94 -14.82
CA ILE A 426 -5.01 26.80 -14.21
C ILE A 426 -5.34 26.70 -12.72
N SER A 427 -5.47 27.83 -12.00
CA SER A 427 -5.84 27.82 -10.59
C SER A 427 -7.25 27.27 -10.35
N HIS A 428 -8.19 27.55 -11.26
CA HIS A 428 -9.54 27.00 -11.22
C HIS A 428 -9.60 25.49 -11.51
N LEU A 429 -8.53 24.85 -11.99
CA LEU A 429 -8.48 23.39 -12.13
C LEU A 429 -8.10 22.68 -10.83
N MET A 430 -7.73 23.42 -9.78
CA MET A 430 -7.22 22.85 -8.54
C MET A 430 -8.25 22.93 -7.41
N PRO A 431 -8.59 21.80 -6.76
CA PRO A 431 -9.53 21.77 -5.64
C PRO A 431 -9.16 22.72 -4.49
N LEU A 432 -7.86 22.86 -4.19
CA LEU A 432 -7.39 23.75 -3.13
C LEU A 432 -7.76 25.23 -3.38
N HIS A 433 -7.86 25.67 -4.63
CA HIS A 433 -8.24 27.05 -4.95
C HIS A 433 -9.68 27.33 -4.54
N TYR A 434 -10.61 26.42 -4.85
CA TYR A 434 -12.02 26.52 -4.48
C TYR A 434 -12.23 26.50 -2.97
N ASN A 435 -11.49 25.66 -2.25
CA ASN A 435 -11.56 25.61 -0.80
C ASN A 435 -11.05 26.93 -0.18
N THR A 436 -9.93 27.45 -0.69
CA THR A 436 -9.36 28.73 -0.24
C THR A 436 -10.32 29.90 -0.54
N ALA A 437 -10.84 30.00 -1.76
CA ALA A 437 -11.76 31.06 -2.17
C ALA A 437 -13.05 31.04 -1.36
N ALA A 438 -13.63 29.85 -1.12
CA ALA A 438 -14.84 29.71 -0.32
C ALA A 438 -14.60 30.08 1.15
N LEU A 439 -13.46 29.65 1.72
CA LEU A 439 -13.12 29.93 3.11
C LEU A 439 -12.86 31.42 3.37
N VAL A 440 -12.10 32.08 2.49
CA VAL A 440 -11.86 33.53 2.56
C VAL A 440 -13.16 34.30 2.39
N SER A 441 -13.99 33.94 1.40
CA SER A 441 -15.27 34.60 1.17
C SER A 441 -16.25 34.40 2.35
N ALA A 442 -16.23 33.23 2.98
CA ALA A 442 -17.08 32.92 4.14
C ALA A 442 -16.66 33.69 5.40
N THR A 443 -15.36 33.93 5.58
CA THR A 443 -14.82 34.56 6.79
C THR A 443 -14.77 36.08 6.70
N ASN A 444 -14.62 36.63 5.49
CA ASN A 444 -14.42 38.07 5.25
C ASN A 444 -15.65 38.77 4.65
N ASP A 445 -16.83 38.13 4.63
CA ASP A 445 -18.03 38.60 3.91
C ASP A 445 -17.74 38.99 2.45
N GLY A 446 -16.91 38.18 1.79
CA GLY A 446 -16.47 38.41 0.42
C GLY A 446 -17.48 37.98 -0.63
N SER A 447 -17.00 37.78 -1.87
CA SER A 447 -17.83 37.38 -3.01
C SER A 447 -18.71 36.14 -2.74
N ARG A 448 -20.04 36.35 -2.64
CA ARG A 448 -21.03 35.26 -2.54
C ARG A 448 -20.97 34.28 -3.72
N PRO A 449 -20.77 34.72 -4.98
CA PRO A 449 -20.52 33.82 -6.10
C PRO A 449 -19.32 32.89 -5.86
N ALA A 450 -18.20 33.42 -5.34
CA ALA A 450 -16.99 32.64 -5.07
C ALA A 450 -17.23 31.56 -4.00
N LEU A 451 -17.95 31.93 -2.94
CA LEU A 451 -18.34 31.03 -1.86
C LEU A 451 -19.15 29.85 -2.37
N TRP A 452 -20.27 30.13 -3.05
CA TRP A 452 -21.19 29.08 -3.49
C TRP A 452 -20.59 28.22 -4.60
N LEU A 453 -19.81 28.82 -5.50
CA LEU A 453 -19.12 28.08 -6.55
C LEU A 453 -18.05 27.16 -5.95
N GLY A 454 -17.22 27.65 -5.03
CA GLY A 454 -16.20 26.84 -4.39
C GLY A 454 -16.79 25.66 -3.61
N MET A 455 -17.82 25.90 -2.80
CA MET A 455 -18.54 24.84 -2.09
C MET A 455 -19.22 23.85 -3.04
N GLY A 456 -19.86 24.35 -4.11
CA GLY A 456 -20.54 23.53 -5.10
C GLY A 456 -19.58 22.59 -5.85
N VAL A 457 -18.43 23.09 -6.29
CA VAL A 457 -17.42 22.28 -6.98
C VAL A 457 -16.87 21.18 -6.06
N LEU A 458 -16.54 21.51 -4.81
CA LEU A 458 -16.05 20.54 -3.83
C LEU A 458 -17.09 19.46 -3.50
N ALA A 459 -18.35 19.85 -3.31
CA ALA A 459 -19.45 18.92 -3.07
C ALA A 459 -19.62 17.94 -4.25
N LEU A 460 -19.63 18.45 -5.49
CA LEU A 460 -19.74 17.63 -6.69
C LEU A 460 -18.54 16.70 -6.87
N LEU A 461 -17.33 17.17 -6.57
CA LEU A 461 -16.10 16.36 -6.63
C LEU A 461 -16.19 15.17 -5.65
N GLY A 462 -16.57 15.44 -4.39
CA GLY A 462 -16.68 14.41 -3.36
C GLY A 462 -17.82 13.42 -3.61
N LEU A 463 -18.99 13.90 -4.05
CA LEU A 463 -20.12 13.06 -4.41
C LEU A 463 -19.82 12.20 -5.65
N GLY A 464 -19.16 12.79 -6.65
CA GLY A 464 -18.68 12.07 -7.84
C GLY A 464 -17.76 10.91 -7.45
N ALA A 465 -16.73 11.18 -6.63
CA ALA A 465 -15.84 10.15 -6.12
C ALA A 465 -16.60 9.04 -5.36
N CYS A 466 -17.53 9.40 -4.48
CA CYS A 466 -18.37 8.44 -3.76
C CYS A 466 -19.24 7.58 -4.69
N GLY A 467 -19.82 8.17 -5.74
CA GLY A 467 -20.58 7.44 -6.76
C GLY A 467 -19.72 6.39 -7.47
N LEU A 468 -18.49 6.74 -7.84
CA LEU A 468 -17.54 5.80 -8.45
C LEU A 468 -17.11 4.69 -7.47
N LEU A 469 -16.98 5.01 -6.17
CA LEU A 469 -16.72 4.03 -5.12
C LEU A 469 -17.88 3.03 -4.96
N ALA A 470 -19.13 3.43 -5.23
CA ALA A 470 -20.30 2.55 -5.17
C ALA A 470 -20.44 1.66 -6.43
N ASP A 471 -20.14 2.18 -7.62
CA ASP A 471 -20.22 1.41 -8.88
C ASP A 471 -19.21 0.25 -8.94
N SER A 472 -18.00 0.47 -8.41
CA SER A 472 -16.94 -0.56 -8.35
C SER A 472 -17.35 -1.84 -7.59
N HIS A 473 -18.37 -1.77 -6.70
CA HIS A 473 -18.89 -2.92 -5.96
C HIS A 473 -19.93 -3.75 -6.74
N ARG A 474 -20.74 -3.13 -7.62
CA ARG A 474 -21.81 -3.85 -8.35
C ARG A 474 -21.29 -4.87 -9.35
N VAL A 475 -20.08 -4.67 -9.87
CA VAL A 475 -19.48 -5.60 -10.85
C VAL A 475 -18.95 -6.87 -10.19
N ALA A 476 -18.53 -6.81 -8.91
CA ALA A 476 -18.02 -7.97 -8.18
C ALA A 476 -19.12 -8.95 -7.75
N THR A 477 -20.35 -8.48 -7.57
CA THR A 477 -21.50 -9.32 -7.22
C THR A 477 -22.15 -9.97 -8.44
N VAL A 478 -22.17 -9.31 -9.60
CA VAL A 478 -22.73 -9.90 -10.84
C VAL A 478 -21.86 -11.03 -11.39
N GLY A 479 -20.52 -10.93 -11.26
CA GLY A 479 -19.59 -11.99 -11.69
C GLY A 479 -19.66 -13.29 -10.87
N LYS A 480 -20.26 -13.26 -9.66
CA LYS A 480 -20.47 -14.47 -8.85
C LYS A 480 -21.73 -15.25 -9.22
N HIS A 481 -22.73 -14.61 -9.82
CA HIS A 481 -23.95 -15.30 -10.27
C HIS A 481 -23.84 -15.92 -11.67
N THR A 482 -22.83 -15.55 -12.45
CA THR A 482 -22.62 -16.08 -13.81
C THR A 482 -21.69 -17.29 -13.88
N GLN A 483 -21.06 -17.71 -12.77
CA GLN A 483 -20.22 -18.91 -12.70
C GLN A 483 -20.87 -20.15 -12.05
N GLN A 484 -22.18 -20.13 -11.78
CA GLN A 484 -22.95 -21.30 -11.32
C GLN A 484 -23.82 -21.94 -12.43
N GLY A 485 -23.53 -21.69 -13.70
CA GLY A 485 -24.20 -22.31 -14.84
C GLY A 485 -23.23 -23.06 -15.74
N GLY A 486 -22.58 -24.11 -15.22
CA GLY A 486 -21.84 -25.08 -16.04
C GLY A 486 -22.81 -26.13 -16.64
N PRO A 487 -22.56 -26.66 -17.84
CA PRO A 487 -23.50 -27.55 -18.52
C PRO A 487 -23.68 -28.87 -17.74
N MET A 488 -24.93 -29.21 -17.47
CA MET A 488 -25.36 -30.53 -16.99
C MET A 488 -24.96 -31.59 -18.01
N TYR A 489 -24.07 -32.50 -17.63
CA TYR A 489 -23.89 -33.78 -18.32
C TYR A 489 -25.11 -34.66 -18.05
N PRO A 490 -25.71 -35.32 -19.07
CA PRO A 490 -26.80 -36.26 -18.82
C PRO A 490 -26.25 -37.55 -18.18
N GLU A 491 -26.84 -37.93 -17.06
CA GLU A 491 -26.66 -39.25 -16.42
C GLU A 491 -27.11 -40.35 -17.39
N VAL A 492 -26.19 -41.26 -17.70
CA VAL A 492 -26.49 -42.50 -18.41
C VAL A 492 -26.87 -43.54 -17.36
N HIS A 493 -28.15 -43.91 -17.31
CA HIS A 493 -28.62 -45.10 -16.61
C HIS A 493 -28.14 -46.36 -17.34
N PRO A 494 -27.62 -47.38 -16.64
CA PRO A 494 -27.37 -48.68 -17.25
C PRO A 494 -28.66 -49.52 -17.21
N GLU A 495 -29.26 -49.75 -18.37
CA GLU A 495 -30.07 -50.94 -18.63
C GLU A 495 -29.33 -51.81 -19.64
N GLY A 496 -29.13 -53.09 -19.29
CA GLY A 496 -28.52 -54.11 -20.17
C GLY A 496 -27.50 -54.97 -19.45
#